data_AF-A0A3D4XUZ1-F1
#
_entry.id   AF-A0A3D4XUZ1-F1
#
_cell.length_a   1.000
_cell.length_b   1.000
_cell.length_c   1.000
_cell.angle_alpha   90.00
_cell.angle_beta   90.00
_cell.angle_gamma   90.00
#
_symmetry.space_group_name_H-M   'P 1'
#
loop_
_entity.id
_entity.type
_entity.pdbx_description
1 polymer ?
#
loop_
_entity_poly.entity_id
_entity_poly.type
_entity_poly.pdbx_seq_one_letter_code
_entity_poly.pdbx_strand_id
1 'polypeptide(L)'
;MRNKKQYDGDVFHAFCSVQQDGLNYRIEARQMLRECLENKKILDIGCGTGIDLQYFSAKKAEVYGVDISTPMVNAAKKRTKNAEIILTDYSCLPFKENFFDMVFSQFSLEHEGNLENVFQEVYRVLKLNGKLLLVVEHPMKQLFDKPNKNYFIQEEYKDTFFNGTVSVNVFSHMLSEYLSPFMLSRFRLIDFLEKTNPTDTLYDDFLYPGYMMLNFLKTEL
;
A
#
# COMPACT_ATOMS: atom_id res chain seq x y z
N MET A 1 -16.61 -3.60 -6.26
CA MET A 1 -15.59 -4.42 -6.93
C MET A 1 -14.59 -3.49 -7.57
N ARG A 2 -13.29 -3.68 -7.31
CA ARG A 2 -12.22 -2.80 -7.84
C ARG A 2 -12.16 -2.84 -9.36
N ASN A 3 -12.03 -1.67 -10.00
CA ASN A 3 -11.98 -1.56 -11.45
C ASN A 3 -10.59 -1.95 -11.99
N LYS A 4 -10.45 -3.19 -12.45
CA LYS A 4 -9.15 -3.72 -12.94
C LYS A 4 -8.56 -2.94 -14.12
N LYS A 5 -9.41 -2.32 -14.94
CA LYS A 5 -9.02 -1.63 -16.18
C LYS A 5 -8.57 -0.19 -15.97
N GLN A 6 -8.75 0.39 -14.77
CA GLN A 6 -8.35 1.76 -14.51
C GLN A 6 -6.83 1.97 -14.59
N TYR A 7 -6.06 0.88 -14.53
CA TYR A 7 -4.60 0.92 -14.56
C TYR A 7 -4.01 0.58 -15.93
N ASP A 8 -4.81 0.55 -16.99
CA ASP A 8 -4.34 0.30 -18.36
C ASP A 8 -3.92 1.62 -19.04
N GLY A 9 -3.28 1.52 -20.21
CA GLY A 9 -2.99 2.68 -21.08
C GLY A 9 -2.14 3.76 -20.39
N ASP A 10 -2.62 5.01 -20.43
CA ASP A 10 -1.88 6.17 -19.94
C ASP A 10 -1.56 6.08 -18.44
N VAL A 11 -2.47 5.50 -17.65
CA VAL A 11 -2.25 5.26 -16.21
C VAL A 11 -1.05 4.35 -16.03
N PHE A 12 -1.02 3.19 -16.70
CA PHE A 12 0.13 2.29 -16.68
C PHE A 12 1.44 3.00 -17.07
N HIS A 13 1.41 3.77 -18.16
CA HIS A 13 2.59 4.47 -18.66
C HIS A 13 3.10 5.52 -17.67
N ALA A 14 2.20 6.26 -17.02
CA ALA A 14 2.56 7.24 -16.01
C ALA A 14 3.17 6.57 -14.77
N PHE A 15 2.59 5.47 -14.27
CA PHE A 15 3.18 4.71 -13.17
C PHE A 15 4.51 4.03 -13.53
N CYS A 16 4.73 3.68 -14.80
CA CYS A 16 6.02 3.18 -15.28
C CYS A 16 7.09 4.26 -15.40
N SER A 17 6.72 5.52 -15.65
CA SER A 17 7.65 6.64 -15.79
C SER A 17 8.19 7.12 -14.44
N VAL A 18 7.49 6.83 -13.34
CA VAL A 18 7.99 6.97 -11.97
C VAL A 18 9.03 5.88 -11.69
N GLN A 19 10.25 6.07 -12.19
CA GLN A 19 11.33 5.10 -12.03
C GLN A 19 12.31 5.38 -10.88
N GLN A 20 12.18 6.46 -10.11
CA GLN A 20 13.27 6.84 -9.22
C GLN A 20 13.07 6.47 -7.74
N ASP A 21 14.05 5.72 -7.23
CA ASP A 21 14.59 5.93 -5.88
C ASP A 21 14.84 7.44 -5.71
N GLY A 22 14.07 8.08 -4.83
CA GLY A 22 14.07 9.54 -4.68
C GLY A 22 12.81 10.09 -4.03
N LEU A 23 11.73 9.30 -3.96
CA LEU A 23 10.57 9.63 -3.15
C LEU A 23 10.87 9.29 -1.68
N ASN A 24 10.91 10.32 -0.84
CA ASN A 24 11.25 10.25 0.58
C ASN A 24 10.53 9.11 1.32
N TYR A 25 9.27 8.85 0.97
CA TYR A 25 8.50 7.78 1.59
C TYR A 25 9.12 6.38 1.42
N ARG A 26 9.78 6.06 0.29
CA ARG A 26 10.40 4.73 0.10
C ARG A 26 11.58 4.56 1.03
N ILE A 27 12.39 5.61 1.18
CA ILE A 27 13.56 5.61 2.07
C ILE A 27 13.09 5.42 3.52
N GLU A 28 12.06 6.16 3.92
CA GLU A 28 11.49 6.11 5.26
C GLU A 28 10.84 4.74 5.56
N ALA A 29 10.03 4.21 4.64
CA ALA A 29 9.45 2.88 4.78
C ALA A 29 10.54 1.81 4.93
N ARG A 30 11.61 1.88 4.12
CA ARG A 30 12.77 0.98 4.22
C ARG A 30 13.50 1.13 5.57
N GLN A 31 13.58 2.33 6.12
CA GLN A 31 14.15 2.57 7.45
C GLN A 31 13.28 2.00 8.58
N MET A 32 11.95 1.98 8.42
CA MET A 32 11.02 1.42 9.42
C MET A 32 11.05 -0.11 9.52
N LEU A 33 11.54 -0.83 8.51
CA LEU A 33 11.68 -2.30 8.54
C LEU A 33 12.56 -2.75 9.73
N ARG A 34 13.64 -2.00 9.99
CA ARG A 34 14.60 -2.19 11.11
C ARG A 34 15.04 -3.64 11.34
N GLU A 35 15.13 -4.47 10.30
CA GLU A 35 15.50 -5.88 10.42
C GLU A 35 16.19 -6.44 9.18
N CYS A 36 16.79 -7.63 9.32
CA CYS A 36 17.33 -8.39 8.21
C CYS A 36 16.20 -9.07 7.43
N LEU A 37 16.20 -8.89 6.10
CA LEU A 37 15.19 -9.47 5.20
C LEU A 37 15.65 -10.77 4.52
N GLU A 38 16.91 -11.19 4.74
CA GLU A 38 17.45 -12.39 4.13
C GLU A 38 16.64 -13.62 4.54
N ASN A 39 16.20 -14.40 3.54
CA ASN A 39 15.34 -15.58 3.68
C ASN A 39 13.96 -15.31 4.35
N LYS A 40 13.53 -14.05 4.43
CA LYS A 40 12.17 -13.70 4.87
C LYS A 40 11.19 -13.80 3.71
N LYS A 41 10.00 -14.32 3.97
CA LYS A 41 8.89 -14.32 3.00
C LYS A 41 8.12 -13.02 3.10
N ILE A 42 8.21 -12.20 2.06
CA ILE A 42 7.61 -10.87 2.00
C ILE A 42 6.55 -10.84 0.91
N LEU A 43 5.33 -10.47 1.27
CA LEU A 43 4.24 -10.19 0.32
C LEU A 43 4.05 -8.68 0.17
N ASP A 44 4.07 -8.19 -1.06
CA ASP A 44 3.65 -6.83 -1.40
C ASP A 44 2.24 -6.87 -2.01
N ILE A 45 1.26 -6.28 -1.32
CA ILE A 45 -0.13 -6.18 -1.81
C ILE A 45 -0.33 -4.87 -2.56
N GLY A 46 -0.71 -4.99 -3.84
CA GLY A 46 -0.75 -3.86 -4.77
C GLY A 46 0.64 -3.52 -5.29
N CYS A 47 1.40 -4.52 -5.71
CA CYS A 47 2.84 -4.37 -5.99
C CYS A 47 3.17 -3.50 -7.22
N GLY A 48 2.17 -3.10 -8.01
CA GLY A 48 2.33 -2.23 -9.16
C GLY A 48 3.38 -2.75 -10.13
N THR A 49 4.33 -1.89 -10.54
CA THR A 49 5.42 -2.27 -11.46
C THR A 49 6.57 -3.03 -10.79
N GLY A 50 6.46 -3.39 -9.50
CA GLY A 50 7.39 -4.24 -8.77
C GLY A 50 8.64 -3.54 -8.21
N ILE A 51 8.59 -2.22 -7.99
CA ILE A 51 9.74 -1.45 -7.47
C ILE A 51 10.18 -1.96 -6.09
N ASP A 52 9.23 -2.16 -5.17
CA ASP A 52 9.56 -2.62 -3.82
C ASP A 52 9.93 -4.11 -3.81
N LEU A 53 9.29 -4.92 -4.68
CA LEU A 53 9.70 -6.30 -4.92
C LEU A 53 11.19 -6.41 -5.30
N GLN A 54 11.66 -5.51 -6.19
CA GLN A 54 13.07 -5.47 -6.59
C GLN A 54 13.99 -5.15 -5.41
N TYR A 55 13.61 -4.20 -4.57
CA TYR A 55 14.35 -3.86 -3.35
C TYR A 55 14.43 -5.05 -2.39
N PHE A 56 13.30 -5.70 -2.08
CA PHE A 56 13.27 -6.86 -1.19
C PHE A 56 14.08 -8.03 -1.74
N SER A 57 14.01 -8.27 -3.06
CA SER A 57 14.78 -9.32 -3.72
C SER A 57 16.28 -9.05 -3.66
N ALA A 58 16.71 -7.80 -3.81
CA ALA A 58 18.11 -7.39 -3.62
C ALA A 58 18.60 -7.57 -2.16
N LYS A 59 17.69 -7.63 -1.19
CA LYS A 59 17.97 -7.98 0.21
C LYS A 59 17.88 -9.48 0.50
N LYS A 60 17.80 -10.31 -0.55
CA LYS A 60 17.71 -11.78 -0.48
C LYS A 60 16.46 -12.29 0.24
N ALA A 61 15.38 -11.54 0.22
CA ALA A 61 14.08 -12.03 0.65
C ALA A 61 13.50 -13.01 -0.38
N GLU A 62 12.62 -13.91 0.06
CA GLU A 62 11.69 -14.65 -0.79
C GLU A 62 10.47 -13.75 -1.06
N VAL A 63 10.37 -13.24 -2.28
CA VAL A 63 9.48 -12.11 -2.60
C VAL A 63 8.25 -12.56 -3.37
N TYR A 64 7.10 -12.08 -2.91
CA TYR A 64 5.78 -12.33 -3.48
C TYR A 64 5.08 -11.00 -3.74
N GLY A 65 4.36 -10.90 -4.86
CA GLY A 65 3.61 -9.70 -5.21
C GLY A 65 2.23 -10.04 -5.75
N VAL A 66 1.23 -9.25 -5.36
CA VAL A 66 -0.10 -9.32 -5.97
C VAL A 66 -0.52 -7.97 -6.49
N ASP A 67 -1.12 -7.95 -7.67
CA ASP A 67 -1.75 -6.76 -8.22
C ASP A 67 -2.96 -7.18 -9.07
N ILE A 68 -3.97 -6.31 -9.16
CA ILE A 68 -5.19 -6.57 -9.90
C ILE A 68 -5.05 -6.25 -11.40
N SER A 69 -4.01 -5.50 -11.76
CA SER A 69 -3.76 -5.00 -13.11
C SER A 69 -2.78 -5.91 -13.87
N THR A 70 -3.26 -6.45 -15.00
CA THR A 70 -2.45 -7.25 -15.92
C THR A 70 -1.18 -6.53 -16.39
N PRO A 71 -1.21 -5.26 -16.86
CA PRO A 71 0.01 -4.59 -17.28
C PRO A 71 0.98 -4.34 -16.11
N MET A 72 0.50 -4.05 -14.89
CA MET A 72 1.35 -3.94 -13.69
C MET A 72 2.07 -5.25 -13.38
N VAL A 73 1.31 -6.35 -13.30
CA VAL A 73 1.87 -7.71 -13.08
C VAL A 73 2.91 -8.05 -14.13
N ASN A 74 2.65 -7.75 -15.41
CA ASN A 74 3.60 -8.00 -16.49
C ASN A 74 4.88 -7.16 -16.35
N ALA A 75 4.77 -5.90 -15.93
CA ALA A 75 5.92 -5.04 -15.66
C ALA A 75 6.72 -5.54 -14.44
N ALA A 76 6.05 -5.90 -13.35
CA ALA A 76 6.67 -6.44 -12.15
C ALA A 76 7.45 -7.74 -12.43
N LYS A 77 6.88 -8.66 -13.21
CA LYS A 77 7.55 -9.90 -13.64
C LYS A 77 8.81 -9.65 -14.46
N LYS A 78 8.80 -8.61 -15.30
CA LYS A 78 9.98 -8.20 -16.07
C LYS A 78 11.06 -7.58 -15.18
N ARG A 79 10.66 -6.76 -14.19
CA ARG A 79 11.56 -6.05 -13.27
C ARG A 79 12.24 -6.99 -12.28
N THR A 80 11.48 -7.93 -11.70
CA THR A 80 11.95 -8.78 -10.60
C THR A 80 11.80 -10.25 -10.97
N LYS A 81 12.86 -10.81 -11.59
CA LYS A 81 12.85 -12.19 -12.11
C LYS A 81 12.73 -13.26 -11.02
N ASN A 82 13.20 -12.96 -9.81
CA ASN A 82 13.22 -13.89 -8.67
C ASN A 82 12.07 -13.61 -7.68
N ALA A 83 10.88 -13.30 -8.18
CA ALA A 83 9.69 -13.07 -7.37
C ALA A 83 8.48 -13.85 -7.92
N GLU A 84 7.61 -14.30 -7.03
CA GLU A 84 6.33 -14.91 -7.40
C GLU A 84 5.26 -13.81 -7.48
N ILE A 85 4.80 -13.51 -8.69
CA ILE A 85 3.87 -12.40 -8.94
C ILE A 85 2.56 -12.93 -9.52
N ILE A 86 1.47 -12.65 -8.82
CA ILE A 86 0.14 -13.20 -9.10
C ILE A 86 -0.84 -12.08 -9.44
N LEU A 87 -1.60 -12.27 -10.53
CA LEU A 87 -2.71 -11.41 -10.89
C LEU A 87 -3.92 -11.77 -10.02
N THR A 88 -4.18 -10.99 -8.96
CA THR A 88 -5.30 -11.22 -8.06
C THR A 88 -5.69 -9.94 -7.33
N ASP A 89 -6.90 -9.94 -6.77
CA ASP A 89 -7.33 -8.92 -5.82
C ASP A 89 -6.75 -9.26 -4.43
N TYR A 90 -6.18 -8.29 -3.72
CA TYR A 90 -5.61 -8.52 -2.39
C TYR A 90 -6.67 -8.75 -1.30
N SER A 91 -7.96 -8.55 -1.61
CA SER A 91 -9.08 -8.98 -0.76
C SER A 91 -9.35 -10.49 -0.81
N CYS A 92 -8.62 -11.25 -1.64
CA CYS A 92 -8.67 -12.70 -1.72
C CYS A 92 -7.29 -13.26 -2.12
N LEU A 93 -6.43 -13.49 -1.13
CA LEU A 93 -5.04 -13.89 -1.34
C LEU A 93 -4.90 -15.41 -1.54
N PRO A 94 -4.29 -15.88 -2.64
CA PRO A 94 -4.15 -17.30 -2.96
C PRO A 94 -2.99 -17.97 -2.21
N PHE A 95 -2.78 -17.59 -0.95
CA PHE A 95 -1.73 -18.10 -0.10
C PHE A 95 -2.33 -18.82 1.10
N LYS A 96 -1.59 -19.78 1.65
CA LYS A 96 -1.97 -20.46 2.89
C LYS A 96 -1.86 -19.50 4.09
N GLU A 97 -2.53 -19.85 5.18
CA GLU A 97 -2.37 -19.13 6.44
C GLU A 97 -0.92 -19.20 6.97
N ASN A 98 -0.53 -18.23 7.78
CA ASN A 98 0.77 -18.19 8.47
C ASN A 98 1.97 -18.45 7.54
N PHE A 99 1.97 -17.84 6.35
CA PHE A 99 2.96 -18.06 5.32
C PHE A 99 4.04 -16.97 5.25
N PHE A 100 3.65 -15.71 5.45
CA PHE A 100 4.55 -14.56 5.29
C PHE A 100 5.13 -14.11 6.63
N ASP A 101 6.41 -13.76 6.60
CA ASP A 101 7.06 -13.07 7.72
C ASP A 101 6.71 -11.57 7.71
N MET A 102 6.40 -11.03 6.54
CA MET A 102 5.99 -9.64 6.37
C MET A 102 4.98 -9.47 5.25
N VAL A 103 4.02 -8.59 5.46
CA VAL A 103 3.17 -8.01 4.42
C VAL A 103 3.46 -6.52 4.33
N PHE A 104 3.65 -6.04 3.11
CA PHE A 104 3.92 -4.65 2.77
C PHE A 104 2.82 -4.15 1.85
N SER A 105 2.41 -2.89 2.00
CA SER A 105 1.58 -2.19 1.02
C SER A 105 1.97 -0.73 0.99
N GLN A 106 2.11 -0.17 -0.20
CA GLN A 106 2.46 1.22 -0.38
C GLN A 106 1.57 1.88 -1.43
N PHE A 107 0.78 2.88 -1.00
CA PHE A 107 -0.15 3.66 -1.82
C PHE A 107 -1.04 2.79 -2.71
N SER A 108 -1.61 1.72 -2.13
CA SER A 108 -2.55 0.83 -2.83
C SER A 108 -3.90 0.66 -2.13
N LEU A 109 -3.97 0.91 -0.83
CA LEU A 109 -5.19 0.66 -0.04
C LEU A 109 -6.27 1.71 -0.29
N GLU A 110 -5.92 2.88 -0.80
CA GLU A 110 -6.83 3.95 -1.23
C GLU A 110 -7.73 3.52 -2.39
N HIS A 111 -7.43 2.40 -3.04
CA HIS A 111 -8.24 1.83 -4.12
C HIS A 111 -9.22 0.75 -3.65
N GLU A 112 -9.36 0.54 -2.34
CA GLU A 112 -10.24 -0.47 -1.75
C GLU A 112 -11.22 0.16 -0.77
N GLY A 113 -12.53 0.04 -1.03
CA GLY A 113 -13.55 0.59 -0.15
C GLY A 113 -13.71 -0.18 1.17
N ASN A 114 -13.33 -1.46 1.22
CA ASN A 114 -13.44 -2.28 2.42
C ASN A 114 -12.08 -2.78 2.93
N LEU A 115 -11.43 -1.95 3.74
CA LEU A 115 -10.13 -2.27 4.34
C LEU A 115 -10.20 -3.42 5.35
N GLU A 116 -11.33 -3.59 6.04
CA GLU A 116 -11.52 -4.66 7.03
C GLU A 116 -11.35 -6.05 6.40
N ASN A 117 -11.90 -6.27 5.20
CA ASN A 117 -11.69 -7.51 4.46
C ASN A 117 -10.21 -7.74 4.09
N VAL A 118 -9.49 -6.67 3.71
CA VAL A 118 -8.06 -6.75 3.40
C VAL A 118 -7.27 -7.13 4.65
N PHE A 119 -7.55 -6.49 5.78
CA PHE A 119 -6.87 -6.77 7.04
C PHE A 119 -7.13 -8.19 7.55
N GLN A 120 -8.32 -8.75 7.31
CA GLN A 120 -8.61 -10.16 7.59
C GLN A 120 -7.74 -11.11 6.76
N GLU A 121 -7.61 -10.87 5.45
CA GLU A 121 -6.73 -11.68 4.59
C GLU A 121 -5.25 -11.53 4.96
N VAL A 122 -4.81 -10.29 5.24
CA VAL A 122 -3.45 -10.00 5.69
C VAL A 122 -3.14 -10.70 7.01
N TYR A 123 -4.05 -10.63 7.99
CA TYR A 123 -3.90 -11.35 9.26
C TYR A 123 -3.82 -12.86 9.03
N ARG A 124 -4.65 -13.42 8.16
CA ARG A 124 -4.65 -14.86 7.85
C ARG A 124 -3.31 -15.31 7.29
N VAL A 125 -2.76 -14.60 6.29
CA VAL A 125 -1.53 -15.03 5.61
C VAL A 125 -0.24 -14.68 6.38
N LEU A 126 -0.27 -13.72 7.30
CA LEU A 126 0.87 -13.40 8.16
C LEU A 126 1.12 -14.48 9.20
N LYS A 127 2.39 -14.83 9.45
CA LYS A 127 2.80 -15.62 10.61
C LYS A 127 2.57 -14.85 11.91
N LEU A 128 2.43 -15.56 13.03
CA LEU A 128 2.52 -14.94 14.34
C LEU A 128 3.86 -14.19 14.50
N ASN A 129 3.84 -13.00 15.09
CA ASN A 129 4.97 -12.07 15.12
C ASN A 129 5.46 -11.60 13.74
N GLY A 130 4.70 -11.88 12.67
CA GLY A 130 4.93 -11.29 11.35
C GLY A 130 4.56 -9.82 11.34
N LYS A 131 5.21 -9.04 10.47
CA LYS A 131 4.99 -7.60 10.38
C LYS A 131 4.02 -7.21 9.26
N LEU A 132 3.23 -6.19 9.52
CA LEU A 132 2.47 -5.48 8.50
C LEU A 132 2.98 -4.04 8.44
N LEU A 133 3.56 -3.65 7.31
CA LEU A 133 3.96 -2.26 7.07
C LEU A 133 3.07 -1.66 5.97
N LEU A 134 2.33 -0.62 6.36
CA LEU A 134 1.46 0.15 5.48
C LEU A 134 2.08 1.52 5.25
N VAL A 135 2.11 1.96 4.00
CA VAL A 135 2.38 3.34 3.61
C VAL A 135 1.18 3.79 2.82
N VAL A 136 0.43 4.76 3.34
CA VAL A 136 -0.84 5.18 2.76
C VAL A 136 -0.95 6.69 2.73
N GLU A 137 -1.74 7.20 1.80
CA GLU A 137 -2.19 8.57 1.82
C GLU A 137 -2.94 8.85 3.12
N HIS A 138 -2.67 10.02 3.70
CA HIS A 138 -3.23 10.34 5.00
C HIS A 138 -4.73 10.70 4.85
N PRO A 139 -5.61 10.21 5.75
CA PRO A 139 -7.03 10.57 5.77
C PRO A 139 -7.34 12.07 5.67
N MET A 140 -6.48 12.94 6.21
CA MET A 140 -6.66 14.40 6.07
C MET A 140 -6.39 14.90 4.66
N LYS A 141 -5.42 14.33 3.93
CA LYS A 141 -5.23 14.69 2.52
C LYS A 141 -6.44 14.27 1.70
N GLN A 142 -6.93 13.05 1.90
CA GLN A 142 -8.14 12.56 1.23
C GLN A 142 -9.38 13.39 1.57
N LEU A 143 -9.48 13.89 2.80
CA LEU A 143 -10.52 14.85 3.19
C LEU A 143 -10.43 16.14 2.36
N PHE A 144 -9.23 16.67 2.14
CA PHE A 144 -8.99 17.86 1.33
C PHE A 144 -9.12 17.63 -0.17
N ASP A 145 -9.10 16.39 -0.65
CA ASP A 145 -9.30 16.08 -2.06
C ASP A 145 -10.76 15.72 -2.39
N LYS A 146 -11.47 15.04 -1.49
CA LYS A 146 -12.85 14.60 -1.75
C LYS A 146 -13.87 15.75 -1.80
N PRO A 147 -14.98 15.64 -2.56
CA PRO A 147 -15.89 16.76 -2.80
C PRO A 147 -16.63 17.29 -1.56
N ASN A 148 -17.18 16.41 -0.71
CA ASN A 148 -18.09 16.81 0.38
C ASN A 148 -17.36 17.34 1.63
N LYS A 149 -16.04 17.17 1.71
CA LYS A 149 -15.22 17.57 2.87
C LYS A 149 -15.76 17.06 4.23
N ASN A 150 -16.48 15.94 4.23
CA ASN A 150 -17.00 15.32 5.45
C ASN A 150 -16.17 14.10 5.84
N TYR A 151 -15.33 14.21 6.87
CA TYR A 151 -14.40 13.15 7.28
C TYR A 151 -15.04 11.78 7.50
N PHE A 152 -16.25 11.74 8.07
CA PHE A 152 -16.90 10.49 8.49
C PHE A 152 -17.68 9.78 7.38
N ILE A 153 -17.77 10.37 6.19
CA ILE A 153 -18.42 9.75 5.04
C ILE A 153 -17.34 9.27 4.08
N GLN A 154 -17.23 7.95 3.90
CA GLN A 154 -16.40 7.39 2.83
C GLN A 154 -17.03 7.74 1.47
N GLU A 155 -16.21 8.24 0.55
CA GLU A 155 -16.64 8.61 -0.80
C GLU A 155 -15.66 8.02 -1.81
N GLU A 156 -16.18 7.50 -2.91
CA GLU A 156 -15.37 7.21 -4.10
C GLU A 156 -15.26 8.49 -4.93
N TYR A 157 -14.04 8.93 -5.22
CA TYR A 157 -13.79 10.12 -6.03
C TYR A 157 -12.61 9.90 -6.98
N LYS A 158 -12.48 10.77 -7.98
CA LYS A 158 -11.35 10.74 -8.91
C LYS A 158 -10.21 11.54 -8.32
N ASP A 159 -9.08 10.90 -8.12
CA ASP A 159 -7.83 11.56 -7.80
C ASP A 159 -6.94 11.67 -9.05
N THR A 160 -6.21 12.77 -9.15
CA THR A 160 -5.38 13.12 -10.31
C THR A 160 -3.90 13.03 -9.98
N PHE A 161 -3.19 12.21 -10.72
CA PHE A 161 -1.76 11.95 -10.52
C PHE A 161 -0.93 12.60 -11.63
N PHE A 162 0.36 12.79 -11.35
CA PHE A 162 1.36 13.25 -12.32
C PHE A 162 0.96 14.58 -12.99
N ASN A 163 0.70 15.62 -12.19
CA ASN A 163 0.28 16.94 -12.65
C ASN A 163 -0.99 16.91 -13.54
N GLY A 164 -1.94 16.04 -13.20
CA GLY A 164 -3.21 15.90 -13.94
C GLY A 164 -3.12 15.06 -15.20
N THR A 165 -2.01 14.35 -15.44
CA THR A 165 -1.85 13.50 -16.64
C THR A 165 -2.83 12.33 -16.61
N VAL A 166 -3.13 11.78 -15.42
CA VAL A 166 -4.00 10.61 -15.29
C VAL A 166 -4.91 10.74 -14.08
N SER A 167 -6.09 10.13 -14.15
CA SER A 167 -7.02 10.05 -13.02
C SER A 167 -7.45 8.62 -12.77
N VAL A 168 -7.52 8.24 -11.50
CA VAL A 168 -8.06 6.94 -11.07
C VAL A 168 -9.06 7.15 -9.95
N ASN A 169 -9.95 6.18 -9.77
CA ASN A 169 -10.88 6.22 -8.66
C ASN A 169 -10.17 5.75 -7.38
N VAL A 170 -10.39 6.49 -6.31
CA VAL A 170 -9.93 6.21 -4.95
C VAL A 170 -11.10 6.35 -3.97
N PHE A 171 -10.96 5.77 -2.79
CA PHE A 171 -11.88 5.89 -1.67
C PHE A 171 -11.23 6.77 -0.60
N SER A 172 -12.00 7.69 -0.02
CA SER A 172 -11.53 8.40 1.17
C SER A 172 -11.66 7.51 2.40
N HIS A 173 -10.60 7.37 3.18
CA HIS A 173 -10.62 6.58 4.40
C HIS A 173 -10.56 7.43 5.66
N MET A 174 -11.05 6.86 6.75
CA MET A 174 -10.89 7.37 8.10
C MET A 174 -9.70 6.69 8.77
N LEU A 175 -9.03 7.40 9.67
CA LEU A 175 -7.93 6.84 10.48
C LEU A 175 -8.40 5.63 11.30
N SER A 176 -9.67 5.65 11.75
CA SER A 176 -10.29 4.55 12.49
C SER A 176 -10.45 3.26 11.69
N GLU A 177 -10.38 3.30 10.36
CA GLU A 177 -10.37 2.07 9.55
C GLU A 177 -9.01 1.36 9.67
N TYR A 178 -7.90 2.10 9.64
CA TYR A 178 -6.55 1.56 9.86
C TYR A 178 -6.29 1.13 11.31
N LEU A 179 -7.03 1.71 12.25
CA LEU A 179 -6.99 1.40 13.69
C LEU A 179 -8.31 0.77 14.16
N SER A 180 -8.93 -0.07 13.33
CA SER A 180 -10.21 -0.70 13.65
C SER A 180 -10.13 -1.61 14.88
N PRO A 181 -11.26 -1.96 15.53
CA PRO A 181 -11.27 -2.95 16.60
C PRO A 181 -10.63 -4.30 16.19
N PHE A 182 -10.77 -4.70 14.92
CA PHE A 182 -10.10 -5.89 14.40
C PHE A 182 -8.58 -5.73 14.42
N MET A 183 -8.07 -4.60 13.92
CA MET A 183 -6.64 -4.29 13.92
C MET A 183 -6.10 -4.23 15.36
N LEU A 184 -6.72 -3.46 16.24
CA LEU A 184 -6.24 -3.25 17.61
C LEU A 184 -6.31 -4.50 18.50
N SER A 185 -7.16 -5.48 18.17
CA SER A 185 -7.25 -6.75 18.91
C SER A 185 -6.29 -7.83 18.40
N ARG A 186 -5.69 -7.66 17.22
CA ARG A 186 -4.89 -8.69 16.53
C ARG A 186 -3.50 -8.25 16.12
N PHE A 187 -3.25 -6.95 16.20
CA PHE A 187 -1.99 -6.33 15.86
C PHE A 187 -1.59 -5.33 16.92
N ARG A 188 -0.31 -5.31 17.23
CA ARG A 188 0.32 -4.26 18.03
C ARG A 188 0.96 -3.25 17.09
N LEU A 189 0.55 -1.99 17.15
CA LEU A 189 1.25 -0.89 16.47
C LEU A 189 2.62 -0.70 17.14
N ILE A 190 3.70 -0.85 16.38
CA ILE A 190 5.08 -0.78 16.87
C ILE A 190 5.84 0.46 16.39
N ASP A 191 5.39 1.07 15.29
CA ASP A 191 5.94 2.35 14.79
C ASP A 191 4.85 3.08 14.00
N PHE A 192 4.80 4.40 14.12
CA PHE A 192 3.83 5.26 13.44
C PHE A 192 4.50 6.58 13.05
N LEU A 193 4.38 6.95 11.78
CA LEU A 193 4.98 8.14 11.21
C LEU A 193 3.96 8.87 10.34
N GLU A 194 3.90 10.18 10.47
CA GLU A 194 3.11 11.06 9.59
C GLU A 194 4.03 12.10 8.99
N LYS A 195 3.88 12.38 7.69
CA LYS A 195 4.67 13.39 7.00
C LYS A 195 3.88 14.10 5.92
N THR A 196 4.33 15.31 5.62
CA THR A 196 3.87 16.10 4.48
C THR A 196 4.49 15.55 3.20
N ASN A 197 3.74 15.55 2.10
CA ASN A 197 4.35 15.29 0.80
C ASN A 197 5.03 16.59 0.31
N PRO A 198 6.30 16.57 -0.13
CA PRO A 198 6.99 17.77 -0.60
C PRO A 198 6.33 18.44 -1.82
N THR A 199 5.49 17.69 -2.54
CA THR A 199 4.77 18.17 -3.73
C THR A 199 3.33 18.59 -3.44
N ASP A 200 2.82 18.40 -2.22
CA ASP A 200 1.46 18.82 -1.90
C ASP A 200 1.41 20.35 -1.82
N THR A 201 0.44 20.94 -2.51
CA THR A 201 0.06 22.33 -2.30
C THR A 201 -0.55 22.47 -0.91
N LEU A 202 -0.17 23.51 -0.17
CA LEU A 202 -0.84 23.87 1.07
C LEU A 202 -2.36 24.01 0.79
N TYR A 203 -3.20 23.42 1.64
CA TYR A 203 -4.64 23.66 1.59
C TYR A 203 -4.90 24.94 2.38
N ASP A 204 -5.30 26.03 1.73
CA ASP A 204 -5.50 27.35 2.35
C ASP A 204 -4.31 27.77 3.26
N ASP A 205 -3.07 27.60 2.79
CA ASP A 205 -1.82 27.87 3.53
C ASP A 205 -1.56 27.02 4.79
N PHE A 206 -2.40 26.01 5.07
CA PHE A 206 -2.18 25.09 6.19
C PHE A 206 -1.24 23.93 5.80
N LEU A 207 -0.31 23.63 6.69
CA LEU A 207 0.51 22.43 6.61
C LEU A 207 -0.27 21.24 7.17
N TYR A 208 -0.35 20.15 6.40
CA TYR A 208 -1.05 18.93 6.80
C TYR A 208 -0.24 17.67 6.40
N PRO A 209 -0.35 16.55 7.14
CA PRO A 209 0.18 15.26 6.72
C PRO A 209 -0.44 14.80 5.41
N GLY A 210 0.42 14.53 4.43
CA GLY A 210 0.04 13.99 3.12
C GLY A 210 -0.01 12.47 3.11
N TYR A 211 0.85 11.82 3.91
CA TYR A 211 0.88 10.37 4.06
C TYR A 211 1.23 9.95 5.48
N MET A 212 0.91 8.70 5.79
CA MET A 212 1.31 8.04 7.02
C MET A 212 1.89 6.66 6.77
N MET A 213 2.69 6.21 7.72
CA MET A 213 3.23 4.86 7.75
C MET A 213 2.88 4.21 9.07
N LEU A 214 2.32 3.01 9.00
CA LEU A 214 1.96 2.21 10.17
C LEU A 214 2.68 0.88 10.10
N ASN A 215 3.48 0.58 11.13
CA ASN A 215 4.15 -0.69 11.28
C ASN A 215 3.51 -1.46 12.43
N PHE A 216 2.97 -2.63 12.11
CA PHE A 216 2.27 -3.48 13.04
C PHE A 216 2.99 -4.82 13.19
N LEU A 217 2.83 -5.41 14.37
CA LEU A 217 3.22 -6.79 14.66
C LEU A 217 1.96 -7.62 14.89
N LYS A 218 1.79 -8.72 14.16
CA LYS A 218 0.69 -9.67 14.39
C LYS A 218 0.84 -10.31 15.78
N THR A 219 -0.21 -10.26 16.59
CA THR A 219 -0.29 -10.86 17.93
C THR A 219 -1.17 -12.10 17.92
N GLU A 220 -1.14 -12.85 19.03
CA GLU A 220 -2.19 -13.83 19.32
C GLU A 220 -3.48 -13.08 19.68
N LEU A 221 -4.61 -13.77 19.52
CA LEU A 221 -5.94 -13.29 19.94
C LEU A 221 -6.10 -13.35 21.46
#